data_AF-X1LCR3-F1
#
_entry.id   AF-X1LCR3-F1
#
_cell.length_a   1.000
_cell.length_b   1.000
_cell.length_c   1.000
_cell.angle_alpha   90.00
_cell.angle_beta   90.00
_cell.angle_gamma   90.00
#
_symmetry.space_group_name_H-M   'P 1'
#
loop_
_entity.id
_entity.type
_entity.pdbx_description
1 polymer ?
#
loop_
_entity_poly.entity_id
_entity_poly.type
_entity_poly.pdbx_seq_one_letter_code
_entity_poly.pdbx_strand_id
1 'polypeptide(L)'
;MITEKNYKRLLALRDLYPWKRQEKLEVINSINNEFKRHSFGHKLRIILAVMEIEAWFLADYNLFSRVNQKLSPNFIKDKLKIDLFRDNPELYDRPATIVDRIFRLSGEKYKKREKQSYKICYNIDYAFLCCR
;
A
#
# COMPACT_ATOMS: atom_id res chain seq x y z
N MET A 1 -11.16 -0.78 23.25
CA MET A 1 -11.79 0.55 23.36
C MET A 1 -10.68 1.57 23.56
N ILE A 2 -10.57 2.61 22.72
CA ILE A 2 -9.60 3.70 22.96
C ILE A 2 -10.17 4.51 24.13
N THR A 3 -9.78 4.13 25.35
CA THR A 3 -10.03 4.93 26.55
C THR A 3 -9.14 6.17 26.52
N GLU A 4 -9.62 7.28 27.08
CA GLU A 4 -8.97 8.61 27.09
C GLU A 4 -7.56 8.60 27.68
N LYS A 5 -6.60 8.07 26.93
CA LYS A 5 -5.18 8.34 27.14
C LYS A 5 -4.84 9.62 26.38
N ASN A 6 -3.85 10.37 26.87
CA ASN A 6 -3.38 11.67 26.37
C ASN A 6 -2.73 11.63 24.97
N TYR A 7 -3.34 10.92 24.02
CA TYR A 7 -2.93 10.93 22.63
C TYR A 7 -3.28 12.27 21.98
N LYS A 8 -2.28 12.85 21.29
CA LYS A 8 -2.44 14.09 20.52
C LYS A 8 -3.14 13.87 19.17
N ARG A 9 -2.93 12.69 18.55
CA ARG A 9 -3.50 12.29 17.26
C ARG A 9 -3.80 10.80 17.24
N LEU A 10 -4.81 10.41 16.47
CA LEU A 10 -5.17 9.03 16.18
C LEU A 10 -5.06 8.81 14.66
N LEU A 11 -4.24 7.85 14.24
CA LEU A 11 -4.11 7.49 12.84
C LEU A 11 -4.88 6.19 12.58
N ALA A 12 -5.84 6.22 11.66
CA ALA A 12 -6.50 5.02 11.15
C ALA A 12 -5.99 4.73 9.75
N LEU A 13 -5.33 3.58 9.59
CA LEU A 13 -4.89 3.08 8.29
C LEU A 13 -5.87 2.00 7.82
N ARG A 14 -6.32 2.10 6.59
CA ARG A 14 -7.24 1.11 6.00
C ARG A 14 -7.01 1.00 4.49
N ASP A 15 -7.13 -0.20 3.96
CA ASP A 15 -7.22 -0.42 2.51
C ASP A 15 -8.57 0.10 1.98
N LEU A 16 -8.58 0.63 0.75
CA LEU A 16 -9.83 1.01 0.08
C LEU A 16 -10.59 -0.22 -0.44
N TYR A 17 -9.91 -1.31 -0.78
CA TYR A 17 -10.57 -2.55 -1.15
C TYR A 17 -11.46 -3.06 0.01
N PRO A 18 -12.68 -3.58 -0.23
CA PRO A 18 -13.26 -3.98 -1.52
C PRO A 18 -14.01 -2.88 -2.29
N TRP A 19 -14.02 -1.64 -1.79
CA TRP A 19 -14.64 -0.53 -2.50
C TRP A 19 -13.82 -0.12 -3.72
N LYS A 20 -14.50 0.48 -4.70
CA LYS A 20 -13.90 1.03 -5.91
C LYS A 20 -13.18 2.33 -5.57
N ARG A 21 -12.19 2.66 -6.40
CA ARG A 21 -11.43 3.91 -6.32
C ARG A 21 -12.31 5.16 -6.24
N GLN A 22 -13.39 5.20 -7.01
CA GLN A 22 -14.32 6.32 -7.08
C GLN A 22 -15.06 6.54 -5.75
N GLU A 23 -15.20 5.49 -4.93
CA GLU A 23 -15.89 5.52 -3.63
C GLU A 23 -14.98 6.03 -2.50
N LYS A 24 -13.69 6.35 -2.77
CA LYS A 24 -12.71 6.80 -1.76
C LYS A 24 -13.24 7.93 -0.88
N LEU A 25 -13.84 8.96 -1.48
CA LEU A 25 -14.36 10.12 -0.74
C LEU A 25 -15.57 9.74 0.12
N GLU A 26 -16.44 8.88 -0.38
CA GLU A 26 -17.61 8.41 0.35
C GLU A 26 -17.20 7.59 1.58
N VAL A 27 -16.22 6.68 1.43
CA VAL A 27 -15.66 5.91 2.54
C VAL A 27 -15.06 6.82 3.61
N ILE A 28 -14.26 7.82 3.22
CA ILE A 28 -13.69 8.80 4.16
C ILE A 28 -14.79 9.56 4.90
N ASN A 29 -15.80 10.05 4.17
CA ASN A 29 -16.90 10.82 4.75
C ASN A 29 -17.75 9.97 5.69
N SER A 30 -18.01 8.71 5.35
CA SER A 30 -18.74 7.77 6.19
C SER A 30 -18.00 7.53 7.51
N ILE A 31 -16.69 7.25 7.47
CA ILE A 31 -15.87 7.08 8.67
C ILE A 31 -15.85 8.37 9.50
N ASN A 32 -15.62 9.53 8.88
CA ASN A 32 -15.64 10.81 9.60
C ASN A 32 -17.00 11.07 10.25
N ASN A 33 -18.11 10.77 9.57
CA ASN A 33 -19.46 10.94 10.09
C ASN A 33 -19.78 10.02 11.26
N GLU A 34 -19.23 8.81 11.27
CA GLU A 34 -19.34 7.89 12.39
C GLU A 34 -18.56 8.42 13.60
N PHE A 35 -17.29 8.78 13.38
CA PHE A 35 -16.39 9.13 14.48
C PHE A 35 -16.52 10.58 14.99
N LYS A 36 -17.17 11.49 14.26
CA LYS A 36 -17.38 12.88 14.71
C LYS A 36 -18.14 13.00 16.03
N ARG A 37 -18.95 11.99 16.36
CA ARG A 37 -19.76 11.95 17.59
C ARG A 37 -18.93 11.56 18.82
N HIS A 38 -17.72 11.03 18.62
CA HIS A 38 -16.85 10.62 19.71
C HIS A 38 -15.94 11.77 20.15
N SER A 39 -15.61 11.82 21.44
CA SER A 39 -14.73 12.85 22.01
C SER A 39 -13.36 12.94 21.34
N PHE A 40 -12.85 11.81 20.81
CA PHE A 40 -11.59 11.75 20.08
C PHE A 40 -11.72 12.03 18.57
N GLY A 41 -12.94 12.21 18.03
CA GLY A 41 -13.17 12.32 16.58
C GLY A 41 -12.33 13.42 15.92
N HIS A 42 -12.17 14.56 16.59
CA HIS A 42 -11.32 15.67 16.14
C HIS A 42 -9.82 15.34 16.05
N LYS A 43 -9.37 14.25 16.69
CA LYS A 43 -7.98 13.77 16.66
C LYS A 43 -7.76 12.70 15.60
N LEU A 44 -8.82 12.17 14.99
CA LEU A 44 -8.76 11.08 14.01
C LEU A 44 -8.30 11.60 12.66
N ARG A 45 -7.26 10.98 12.10
CA ARG A 45 -6.83 11.16 10.72
C ARG A 45 -6.87 9.80 10.02
N ILE A 46 -7.68 9.70 8.98
CA ILE A 46 -7.82 8.49 8.17
C ILE A 46 -6.83 8.57 7.02
N ILE A 47 -6.08 7.49 6.83
CA ILE A 47 -5.17 7.28 5.71
C ILE A 47 -5.67 6.04 4.98
N LEU A 48 -6.17 6.23 3.75
CA LEU A 48 -6.57 5.12 2.90
C LEU A 48 -5.43 4.72 1.97
N ALA A 49 -5.00 3.46 2.05
CA ALA A 49 -4.17 2.86 1.00
C ALA A 49 -5.07 2.61 -0.23
N VAL A 50 -4.71 3.20 -1.37
CA VAL A 50 -5.54 3.09 -2.58
C VAL A 50 -5.50 1.65 -3.08
N MET A 51 -6.69 1.05 -3.12
CA MET A 51 -6.95 -0.38 -3.26
C MET A 51 -6.36 -1.23 -2.13
N GLU A 52 -5.05 -1.39 -2.05
CA GLU A 52 -4.36 -2.19 -1.02
C GLU A 52 -2.99 -1.57 -0.69
N ILE A 53 -2.43 -1.87 0.48
CA ILE A 53 -1.08 -1.43 0.88
C ILE A 53 0.00 -1.81 -0.14
N GLU A 54 -0.16 -2.90 -0.87
CA GLU A 54 0.75 -3.35 -1.92
C GLU A 54 0.93 -2.33 -3.06
N ALA A 55 0.03 -1.36 -3.23
CA ALA A 55 0.25 -0.26 -4.16
C ALA A 55 1.54 0.52 -3.83
N TRP A 56 1.88 0.67 -2.54
CA TRP A 56 3.11 1.35 -2.13
C TRP A 56 4.36 0.54 -2.50
N PHE A 57 4.25 -0.80 -2.55
CA PHE A 57 5.35 -1.65 -2.99
C PHE A 57 5.62 -1.48 -4.49
N LEU A 58 4.57 -1.22 -5.28
CA LEU A 58 4.68 -0.95 -6.71
C LEU A 58 5.17 0.47 -7.01
N ALA A 59 4.99 1.41 -6.07
CA ALA A 59 5.42 2.79 -6.23
C ALA A 59 6.96 2.92 -6.23
N ASP A 60 7.63 2.16 -5.36
CA ASP A 60 9.09 2.08 -5.30
C ASP A 60 9.60 1.08 -6.35
N TYR A 61 9.86 1.58 -7.56
CA TYR A 61 10.22 0.73 -8.70
C TYR A 61 11.45 -0.15 -8.45
N ASN A 62 12.37 0.27 -7.58
CA ASN A 62 13.59 -0.48 -7.28
C ASN A 62 13.42 -1.52 -6.14
N LEU A 63 12.29 -1.53 -5.44
CA LEU A 63 12.02 -2.42 -4.30
C LEU A 63 12.30 -3.88 -4.63
N PHE A 64 11.74 -4.38 -5.73
CA PHE A 64 11.84 -5.79 -6.08
C PHE A 64 13.28 -6.22 -6.36
N SER A 65 14.07 -5.33 -6.95
CA SER A 65 15.50 -5.58 -7.21
C SER A 65 16.33 -5.66 -5.93
N ARG A 66 15.97 -4.88 -4.90
CA ARG A 66 16.60 -4.95 -3.57
C ARG A 66 16.21 -6.23 -2.83
N VAL A 67 14.97 -6.69 -2.99
CA VAL A 67 14.49 -7.96 -2.42
C VAL A 67 15.11 -9.18 -3.13
N ASN A 68 15.28 -9.11 -4.45
CA ASN A 68 15.89 -10.13 -5.29
C ASN A 68 16.46 -9.48 -6.56
N GLN A 69 17.78 -9.51 -6.74
CA GLN A 69 18.47 -8.84 -7.85
C GLN A 69 18.02 -9.28 -9.26
N LYS A 70 17.38 -10.45 -9.39
CA LYS A 70 16.79 -10.92 -10.66
C LYS A 70 15.55 -10.12 -11.07
N LEU A 71 14.86 -9.49 -10.12
CA LEU A 71 13.63 -8.74 -10.34
C LEU A 71 13.92 -7.25 -10.61
N SER A 72 14.74 -6.98 -11.62
CA SER A 72 15.00 -5.60 -12.05
C SER A 72 13.75 -4.99 -12.71
N PRO A 73 13.55 -3.66 -12.65
CA PRO A 73 12.40 -3.00 -13.28
C PRO A 73 12.27 -3.33 -14.78
N ASN A 74 13.39 -3.35 -15.50
CA ASN A 74 13.43 -3.69 -16.92
C ASN A 74 13.02 -5.14 -17.17
N PHE A 75 13.52 -6.08 -16.35
CA PHE A 75 13.13 -7.49 -16.47
C PHE A 75 11.63 -7.69 -16.20
N ILE A 76 11.09 -7.00 -15.19
CA ILE A 76 9.65 -7.01 -14.88
C ILE A 76 8.84 -6.48 -16.07
N LYS A 77 9.26 -5.35 -16.65
CA LYS A 77 8.62 -4.74 -17.82
C LYS A 77 8.62 -5.69 -19.02
N ASP A 78 9.75 -6.32 -19.30
CA ASP A 78 9.88 -7.22 -20.45
C ASP A 78 8.97 -8.44 -20.33
N LYS A 79 8.91 -9.03 -19.12
CA LYS A 79 8.18 -10.28 -18.86
C LYS A 79 6.69 -10.10 -18.56
N LEU A 80 6.30 -9.03 -17.85
CA LEU A 80 4.91 -8.83 -17.42
C LEU A 80 4.19 -7.71 -18.17
N LYS A 81 4.90 -6.93 -18.99
CA LYS A 81 4.40 -5.71 -19.65
C LYS A 81 3.88 -4.67 -18.64
N ILE A 82 4.59 -4.57 -17.51
CA ILE A 82 4.31 -3.65 -16.41
C ILE A 82 5.50 -2.68 -16.28
N ASP A 83 5.25 -1.38 -16.40
CA ASP A 83 6.29 -0.36 -16.36
C ASP A 83 6.28 0.37 -15.02
N LEU A 84 7.00 -0.17 -14.03
CA LEU A 84 7.07 0.41 -12.68
C LEU A 84 7.64 1.85 -12.65
N PHE A 85 8.31 2.31 -13.71
CA PHE A 85 8.79 3.69 -13.77
C PHE A 85 7.69 4.69 -14.09
N ARG A 86 6.67 4.27 -14.86
CA ARG A 86 5.67 5.15 -15.47
C ARG A 86 4.26 4.88 -14.97
N ASP A 87 3.96 3.65 -14.62
CA ASP A 87 2.63 3.25 -14.19
C ASP A 87 2.31 3.91 -12.85
N ASN A 88 1.12 4.52 -12.77
CA ASN A 88 0.63 5.01 -11.49
C ASN A 88 0.20 3.80 -10.65
N PRO A 89 0.89 3.51 -9.53
CA PRO A 89 0.62 2.33 -8.71
C PRO A 89 -0.76 2.38 -8.07
N GLU A 90 -1.31 3.58 -7.88
CA GLU A 90 -2.66 3.70 -7.38
C GLU A 90 -3.62 3.06 -8.38
N LEU A 91 -3.41 3.16 -9.71
CA LEU A 91 -4.33 2.72 -10.76
C LEU A 91 -4.51 1.19 -10.87
N TYR A 92 -3.72 0.39 -10.16
CA TYR A 92 -3.92 -1.05 -10.10
C TYR A 92 -5.13 -1.41 -9.24
N ASP A 93 -6.11 -2.13 -9.81
CA ASP A 93 -7.29 -2.58 -9.06
C ASP A 93 -6.97 -3.68 -8.04
N ARG A 94 -5.92 -4.48 -8.31
CA ARG A 94 -5.45 -5.58 -7.45
C ARG A 94 -3.94 -5.54 -7.26
N PRO A 95 -3.40 -4.55 -6.52
CA PRO A 95 -1.96 -4.43 -6.33
C PRO A 95 -1.29 -5.70 -5.81
N ALA A 96 -1.92 -6.44 -4.88
CA ALA A 96 -1.37 -7.69 -4.36
C ALA A 96 -1.20 -8.77 -5.43
N THR A 97 -2.10 -8.82 -6.42
CA THR A 97 -1.97 -9.75 -7.56
C THR A 97 -0.80 -9.37 -8.46
N ILE A 98 -0.54 -8.07 -8.64
CA ILE A 98 0.63 -7.60 -9.40
C ILE A 98 1.92 -7.96 -8.68
N VAL A 99 1.97 -7.75 -7.36
CA VAL A 99 3.11 -8.15 -6.52
C VAL A 99 3.36 -9.67 -6.62
N ASP A 100 2.31 -10.52 -6.54
CA ASP A 100 2.47 -11.97 -6.71
C ASP A 100 3.02 -12.33 -8.10
N ARG A 101 2.54 -11.70 -9.17
CA ARG A 101 3.06 -11.92 -10.53
C ARG A 101 4.56 -11.58 -10.64
N ILE A 102 5.01 -10.51 -9.98
CA ILE A 102 6.43 -10.13 -9.95
C ILE A 102 7.26 -11.18 -9.22
N PHE A 103 6.87 -11.59 -8.02
CA PHE A 103 7.59 -12.63 -7.26
C PHE A 103 7.65 -13.99 -8.01
N ARG A 104 6.62 -14.32 -8.79
CA ARG A 104 6.61 -15.54 -9.61
C ARG A 104 7.68 -15.56 -10.69
N LEU A 105 8.17 -14.41 -11.15
CA LEU A 105 9.28 -14.36 -12.11
C LEU A 105 10.58 -14.94 -11.51
N SER A 106 10.73 -14.95 -10.19
CA SER A 106 11.86 -15.57 -9.49
C SER A 106 11.52 -16.93 -8.86
N GLY A 107 10.37 -17.53 -9.21
CA GLY A 107 9.89 -18.79 -8.63
C GLY A 107 9.29 -18.67 -7.22
N GLU A 108 9.12 -17.46 -6.71
CA GLU A 108 8.50 -17.22 -5.40
C GLU A 108 6.99 -16.91 -5.56
N LYS A 109 6.21 -17.06 -4.48
CA LYS A 109 4.81 -16.59 -4.44
C LYS A 109 4.68 -15.55 -3.35
N TYR A 110 3.93 -14.48 -3.60
CA TYR A 110 3.59 -13.53 -2.56
C TYR A 110 2.37 -14.03 -1.79
N LYS A 111 2.59 -14.47 -0.54
CA LYS A 111 1.55 -15.07 0.31
C LYS A 111 1.16 -14.22 1.52
N LYS A 112 1.57 -12.94 1.55
CA LYS A 112 1.37 -12.02 2.68
C LYS A 112 1.82 -12.61 4.03
N ARG A 113 2.84 -13.47 4.02
CA ARG A 113 3.39 -14.07 5.24
C ARG A 113 4.27 -13.08 5.96
N GLU A 114 4.28 -13.14 7.29
CA GLU A 114 5.09 -12.28 8.17
C GLU A 114 6.53 -12.09 7.67
N LYS A 115 7.26 -13.18 7.40
CA LYS A 115 8.65 -13.12 6.90
C LYS A 115 8.78 -12.35 5.57
N GLN A 116 7.81 -12.48 4.67
CA GLN A 116 7.81 -11.75 3.40
C GLN A 116 7.50 -10.27 3.64
N SER A 117 6.55 -9.96 4.53
CA SER A 117 6.23 -8.59 4.91
C SER A 117 7.45 -7.89 5.52
N TYR A 118 8.16 -8.53 6.45
CA TYR A 118 9.40 -7.98 6.99
C TYR A 118 10.46 -7.74 5.92
N LYS A 119 10.68 -8.73 5.03
CA LYS A 119 11.66 -8.60 3.94
C LYS A 119 11.33 -7.41 3.04
N ILE A 120 10.06 -7.22 2.69
CA ILE A 120 9.62 -6.09 1.87
C ILE A 120 9.79 -4.79 2.63
N CYS A 121 9.23 -4.66 3.84
CA CYS A 121 9.28 -3.44 4.64
C CYS A 121 10.72 -3.00 4.96
N TYR A 122 11.65 -3.94 5.09
CA TYR A 122 13.08 -3.65 5.28
C TYR A 122 13.74 -3.06 4.02
N ASN A 123 13.24 -3.38 2.83
CA ASN A 123 13.83 -2.98 1.56
C ASN A 123 13.08 -1.82 0.86
N ILE A 124 12.00 -1.31 1.44
CA ILE A 124 11.31 -0.12 0.93
C ILE A 124 12.18 1.11 1.19
N ASP A 125 12.35 1.91 0.14
CA ASP A 125 12.90 3.25 0.26
C ASP A 125 11.76 4.22 0.64
N TYR A 126 11.61 4.47 1.94
CA TYR A 126 10.56 5.37 2.44
C TYR A 126 10.81 6.83 2.04
N ALA A 127 12.06 7.25 1.81
CA ALA A 127 12.35 8.61 1.35
C ALA A 127 11.82 8.80 -0.08
N PHE A 128 11.95 7.77 -0.92
CA PHE A 128 11.39 7.75 -2.25
C PHE A 128 9.85 7.84 -2.26
N LEU A 129 9.17 7.20 -1.29
CA LEU A 129 7.71 7.26 -1.16
C LEU A 129 7.19 8.61 -0.63
N CYS A 130 7.97 9.30 0.21
CA CYS A 130 7.54 10.51 0.90
C CYS A 130 7.86 11.82 0.16
N CYS A 131 8.70 11.79 -0.88
CA CYS A 131 9.25 12.99 -1.54
C CYS A 131 8.81 13.16 -3.01
N ARG A 132 7.60 12.72 -3.37
CA ARG A 132 7.01 12.95 -4.70
C ARG A 132 5.90 13.99 -4.66
#